data_AF-A0A926P5S2-F1
#
_entry.id   AF-A0A926P5S2-F1
#
_cell.length_a   1.000
_cell.length_b   1.000
_cell.length_c   1.000
_cell.angle_alpha   90.00
_cell.angle_beta   90.00
_cell.angle_gamma   90.00
#
_symmetry.space_group_name_H-M   'P 1'
#
loop_
_entity.id
_entity.type
_entity.pdbx_description
1 polymer ?
#
loop_
_entity_poly.entity_id
_entity_poly.type
_entity_poly.pdbx_seq_one_letter_code
_entity_poly.pdbx_strand_id
1 'polypeptide(L)'
;MKCVKKNPAPIDCGETLKYLVYSANSIVVKFRLFMKFSIFLAAMVAVVLAGCQSKVSDQMSDMTGRRSFMLPLNATIPYDKEPEIYEAYKKAFKCWADGPHNDQGFVLKKIWMADDGGILKAFFVYPSDPDKEAIVFRLTMMGRWSGGLSLVAEGPERDSAFSKYIFSQHSGRHITLCNAGTLSVRR
;
A
#
# COMPACT_ATOMS: atom_id res chain seq x y z
N MET A 1 6.31 99.00 2.44
CA MET A 1 6.96 98.94 1.11
C MET A 1 7.34 97.49 0.83
N LYS A 2 7.16 97.07 -0.43
CA LYS A 2 7.50 95.74 -0.96
C LYS A 2 8.97 95.38 -0.68
N CYS A 3 9.27 94.08 -0.63
CA CYS A 3 10.17 93.48 -1.63
C CYS A 3 9.97 91.96 -1.70
N VAL A 4 9.81 91.50 -2.95
CA VAL A 4 9.63 90.12 -3.40
C VAL A 4 10.99 89.59 -3.87
N LYS A 5 11.28 88.32 -3.58
CA LYS A 5 12.02 87.40 -4.45
C LYS A 5 11.72 85.97 -4.01
N LYS A 6 11.23 85.10 -4.91
CA LYS A 6 11.19 83.65 -4.66
C LYS A 6 11.55 82.88 -5.94
N ASN A 7 12.73 82.28 -5.90
CA ASN A 7 13.22 81.24 -6.79
C ASN A 7 12.39 79.95 -6.60
N PRO A 8 12.18 79.11 -7.63
CA PRO A 8 11.62 77.78 -7.45
C PRO A 8 12.64 76.84 -6.78
N ALA A 9 12.13 76.03 -5.86
CA ALA A 9 12.88 75.12 -5.00
C ALA A 9 13.44 73.90 -5.75
N PRO A 10 14.55 73.29 -5.27
CA PRO A 10 15.12 72.07 -5.82
C PRO A 10 14.20 70.85 -5.60
N ILE A 11 14.16 69.96 -6.59
CA ILE A 11 13.44 68.68 -6.54
C ILE A 11 14.21 67.73 -5.61
N ASP A 12 13.57 67.38 -4.50
CA ASP A 12 14.11 66.49 -3.47
C ASP A 12 14.05 65.02 -3.92
N CYS A 13 15.19 64.48 -4.38
CA CYS A 13 15.32 63.08 -4.79
C CYS A 13 15.22 62.07 -3.64
N GLY A 14 15.16 62.51 -2.37
CA GLY A 14 15.16 61.63 -1.20
C GLY A 14 13.83 60.91 -0.94
N GLU A 15 12.70 61.54 -1.25
CA GLU A 15 11.38 60.97 -0.95
C GLU A 15 10.90 59.96 -1.99
N THR A 16 11.23 60.15 -3.27
CA THR A 16 10.82 59.24 -4.35
C THR A 16 11.47 57.85 -4.21
N LEU A 17 12.69 57.77 -3.67
CA LEU A 17 13.39 56.50 -3.45
C LEU A 17 12.75 55.66 -2.33
N LYS A 18 12.25 56.31 -1.26
CA LYS A 18 11.60 55.60 -0.14
C LYS A 18 10.32 54.88 -0.55
N TYR A 19 9.52 55.48 -1.44
CA TYR A 19 8.29 54.86 -1.95
C TYR A 19 8.55 53.63 -2.83
N LEU A 20 9.63 53.63 -3.62
CA LEU A 20 10.06 52.47 -4.42
C LEU A 20 10.56 51.32 -3.54
N VAL A 21 11.32 51.60 -2.48
CA VAL A 21 11.81 50.56 -1.55
C VAL A 21 10.67 49.96 -0.71
N TYR A 22 9.70 50.78 -0.30
CA TYR A 22 8.55 50.30 0.49
C TYR A 22 7.58 49.45 -0.35
N SER A 23 7.34 49.84 -1.61
CA SER A 23 6.52 49.06 -2.55
C SER A 23 7.18 47.75 -2.95
N ALA A 24 8.50 47.73 -3.19
CA ALA A 24 9.25 46.50 -3.47
C ALA A 24 9.22 45.51 -2.29
N ASN A 25 9.40 45.98 -1.05
CA ASN A 25 9.32 45.13 0.13
C ASN A 25 7.92 44.55 0.35
N SER A 26 6.85 45.32 0.08
CA SER A 26 5.47 44.82 0.17
C SER A 26 5.16 43.73 -0.87
N ILE A 27 5.67 43.88 -2.10
CA ILE A 27 5.52 42.88 -3.16
C ILE A 27 6.30 41.61 -2.82
N VAL A 28 7.54 41.72 -2.35
CA VAL A 28 8.37 40.56 -1.99
C VAL A 28 7.77 39.78 -0.81
N VAL A 29 7.21 40.46 0.20
CA VAL A 29 6.54 39.80 1.33
C VAL A 29 5.25 39.10 0.88
N LYS A 30 4.43 39.74 0.03
CA LYS A 30 3.22 39.12 -0.52
C LYS A 30 3.55 37.92 -1.43
N PHE A 31 4.61 38.01 -2.22
CA PHE A 31 5.06 36.91 -3.11
C PHE A 31 5.61 35.72 -2.32
N ARG A 32 6.37 35.97 -1.23
CA ARG A 32 6.86 34.92 -0.33
C ARG A 32 5.73 34.21 0.43
N LEU A 33 4.69 34.94 0.84
CA LEU A 33 3.51 34.34 1.48
C LEU A 33 2.71 33.49 0.49
N PHE A 34 2.51 33.97 -0.74
CA PHE A 34 1.80 33.22 -1.78
C PHE A 34 2.51 31.92 -2.15
N MET A 35 3.84 31.93 -2.36
CA MET A 35 4.60 30.71 -2.63
C MET A 35 4.52 29.68 -1.51
N LYS A 36 4.61 30.11 -0.24
CA LYS A 36 4.50 29.19 0.90
C LYS A 36 3.12 28.54 0.97
N PHE A 37 2.07 29.31 0.68
CA PHE A 37 0.69 28.79 0.63
C PHE A 37 0.49 27.80 -0.52
N SER A 38 1.06 28.08 -1.70
CA SER A 38 0.99 27.16 -2.85
C SER A 38 1.75 25.86 -2.62
N ILE A 39 2.92 25.90 -1.97
CA ILE A 39 3.69 24.68 -1.64
C ILE A 39 2.94 23.86 -0.59
N PHE A 40 2.34 24.48 0.42
CA PHE A 40 1.55 23.78 1.43
C PHE A 40 0.30 23.11 0.83
N LEU A 41 -0.38 23.79 -0.09
CA LEU A 41 -1.52 23.25 -0.81
C LEU A 41 -1.13 22.08 -1.72
N ALA A 42 -0.01 22.21 -2.44
CA ALA A 42 0.53 21.12 -3.27
C ALA A 42 0.94 19.90 -2.43
N ALA A 43 1.55 20.13 -1.25
CA ALA A 43 1.89 19.06 -0.31
C ALA A 43 0.64 18.38 0.26
N MET A 44 -0.41 19.12 0.60
CA MET A 44 -1.69 18.53 1.02
C MET A 44 -2.36 17.73 -0.10
N VAL A 45 -2.37 18.26 -1.34
CA VAL A 45 -2.90 17.52 -2.50
C VAL A 45 -2.09 16.25 -2.77
N ALA A 46 -0.77 16.29 -2.63
CA ALA A 46 0.08 15.10 -2.76
C ALA A 46 -0.16 14.07 -1.63
N VAL A 47 -0.38 14.50 -0.39
CA VAL A 47 -0.71 13.60 0.73
C VAL A 47 -2.13 13.02 0.57
N VAL A 48 -3.10 13.78 0.06
CA VAL A 48 -4.45 13.28 -0.23
C VAL A 48 -4.46 12.33 -1.44
N LEU A 49 -3.66 12.59 -2.48
CA LEU A 49 -3.54 11.70 -3.64
C LEU A 49 -2.77 10.40 -3.30
N ALA A 50 -1.72 10.49 -2.49
CA ALA A 50 -1.03 9.30 -1.96
C ALA A 50 -1.94 8.50 -1.01
N GLY A 51 -2.83 9.17 -0.26
CA GLY A 51 -3.83 8.53 0.60
C GLY A 51 -5.05 7.94 -0.12
N CYS A 52 -5.28 8.28 -1.40
CA CYS A 52 -6.41 7.77 -2.17
C CYS A 52 -6.10 6.49 -2.96
N GLN A 53 -4.84 6.17 -3.25
CA GLN A 53 -4.50 4.94 -3.99
C GLN A 53 -4.54 3.67 -3.13
N SER A 54 -4.45 3.77 -1.80
CA SER A 54 -4.52 2.60 -0.91
C SER A 54 -5.92 2.00 -0.81
N LYS A 55 -6.99 2.75 -1.10
CA LYS A 55 -8.38 2.27 -0.92
C LYS A 55 -8.94 1.48 -2.11
N VAL A 56 -8.37 1.59 -3.30
CA VAL A 56 -8.88 0.85 -4.47
C VAL A 56 -8.48 -0.63 -4.43
N SER A 57 -7.32 -0.94 -3.84
CA SER A 57 -6.91 -2.32 -3.57
C SER A 57 -7.76 -2.98 -2.49
N ASP A 58 -8.18 -2.22 -1.46
CA ASP A 58 -9.02 -2.75 -0.38
C ASP A 58 -10.48 -2.94 -0.82
N GLN A 59 -11.00 -2.11 -1.75
CA GLN A 59 -12.41 -2.16 -2.19
C GLN A 59 -12.79 -3.37 -3.07
N MET A 60 -11.84 -4.05 -3.73
CA MET A 60 -12.17 -5.30 -4.46
C MET A 60 -12.33 -6.52 -3.52
N SER A 61 -11.90 -6.42 -2.26
CA SER A 61 -12.07 -7.50 -1.27
C SER A 61 -13.46 -7.54 -0.62
N ASP A 62 -14.20 -6.42 -0.67
CA ASP A 62 -15.41 -6.23 0.14
C ASP A 62 -16.69 -6.84 -0.47
N MET A 63 -16.74 -7.10 -1.78
CA MET A 63 -17.98 -7.57 -2.43
C MET A 63 -18.24 -9.08 -2.28
N THR A 64 -17.31 -9.86 -1.72
CA THR A 64 -17.48 -11.33 -1.57
C THR A 64 -17.15 -11.86 -0.17
N GLY A 65 -16.87 -10.98 0.79
CA GLY A 65 -16.39 -11.39 2.12
C GLY A 65 -15.11 -12.21 2.05
N ARG A 66 -14.21 -11.88 1.10
CA ARG A 66 -12.97 -12.60 0.83
C ARG A 66 -11.83 -11.62 0.56
N ARG A 67 -10.72 -11.81 1.26
CA ARG A 67 -9.46 -11.16 0.91
C ARG A 67 -8.71 -12.04 -0.08
N SER A 68 -8.29 -11.48 -1.20
CA SER A 68 -7.63 -12.25 -2.26
C SER A 68 -6.38 -11.57 -2.79
N PHE A 69 -5.43 -12.40 -3.20
CA PHE A 69 -4.30 -12.05 -4.04
C PHE A 69 -4.37 -12.93 -5.28
N MET A 70 -4.11 -12.34 -6.44
CA MET A 70 -4.03 -13.06 -7.70
C MET A 70 -2.80 -12.56 -8.46
N LEU A 71 -2.00 -13.49 -8.98
CA LEU A 71 -0.94 -13.14 -9.92
C LEU A 71 -1.55 -12.46 -11.16
N PRO A 72 -0.90 -11.42 -11.71
CA PRO A 72 -1.36 -10.81 -12.95
C PRO A 72 -1.37 -11.85 -14.08
N LEU A 73 -2.34 -11.74 -15.00
CA LEU A 73 -2.64 -12.70 -16.08
C LEU A 73 -1.45 -13.06 -17.01
N ASN A 74 -0.36 -12.28 -16.97
CA ASN A 74 0.86 -12.49 -17.75
C ASN A 74 1.99 -13.13 -16.94
N ALA A 75 1.67 -13.80 -15.83
CA ALA A 75 2.59 -14.49 -14.94
C ALA A 75 2.13 -15.94 -14.77
N THR A 76 2.46 -16.78 -15.76
CA THR A 76 2.07 -18.19 -15.76
C THR A 76 3.09 -19.02 -14.98
N ILE A 77 2.59 -19.91 -14.12
CA ILE A 77 3.40 -20.91 -13.43
C ILE A 77 3.47 -22.17 -14.31
N PRO A 78 4.68 -22.65 -14.65
CA PRO A 78 4.85 -23.93 -15.33
C PRO A 78 4.27 -25.09 -14.49
N TYR A 79 3.57 -26.03 -15.13
CA TYR A 79 2.90 -27.15 -14.44
C TYR A 79 3.89 -28.03 -13.65
N ASP A 80 5.08 -28.24 -14.19
CA ASP A 80 6.18 -28.96 -13.54
C ASP A 80 6.67 -28.27 -12.25
N LYS A 81 6.37 -26.99 -12.08
CA LYS A 81 6.72 -26.19 -10.89
C LYS A 81 5.61 -26.13 -9.84
N GLU A 82 4.41 -26.63 -10.14
CA GLU A 82 3.31 -26.64 -9.18
C GLU A 82 3.65 -27.39 -7.88
N PRO A 83 4.23 -28.60 -7.90
CA PRO A 83 4.56 -29.32 -6.66
C PRO A 83 5.55 -28.55 -5.78
N GLU A 84 6.57 -27.93 -6.38
CA GLU A 84 7.57 -27.12 -5.68
C GLU A 84 6.91 -25.92 -4.98
N ILE A 85 5.97 -25.27 -5.65
CA ILE A 85 5.23 -24.12 -5.10
C ILE A 85 4.30 -24.56 -3.96
N TYR A 86 3.58 -25.66 -4.12
CA TYR A 86 2.75 -26.19 -3.04
C TYR A 86 3.57 -26.53 -1.80
N GLU A 87 4.74 -27.16 -1.96
CA GLU A 87 5.64 -27.44 -0.84
C GLU A 87 6.20 -26.17 -0.20
N ALA A 88 6.53 -25.16 -1.00
CA ALA A 88 6.98 -23.86 -0.48
C ALA A 88 5.88 -23.18 0.35
N TYR A 89 4.62 -23.21 -0.10
CA TYR A 89 3.48 -22.68 0.66
C TYR A 89 3.19 -23.48 1.93
N LYS A 90 3.30 -24.82 1.90
CA LYS A 90 3.18 -25.64 3.11
C LYS A 90 4.18 -25.23 4.18
N LYS A 91 5.44 -24.98 3.80
CA LYS A 91 6.49 -24.47 4.70
C LYS A 91 6.17 -23.05 5.19
N ALA A 92 5.73 -22.18 4.29
CA ALA A 92 5.39 -20.81 4.62
C ALA A 92 4.25 -20.72 5.63
N PHE A 93 3.17 -21.51 5.47
CA PHE A 93 2.05 -21.51 6.41
C PHE A 93 2.46 -21.95 7.82
N LYS A 94 3.33 -22.97 7.94
CA LYS A 94 3.89 -23.38 9.23
C LYS A 94 4.72 -22.25 9.85
N CYS A 95 5.63 -21.67 9.05
CA CYS A 95 6.50 -20.58 9.49
C CYS A 95 5.72 -19.33 9.93
N TRP A 96 4.64 -18.98 9.22
CA TRP A 96 3.76 -17.87 9.62
C TRP A 96 2.97 -18.19 10.89
N ALA A 97 2.52 -19.43 11.09
CA ALA A 97 1.83 -19.84 12.31
C ALA A 97 2.72 -19.65 13.55
N ASP A 98 4.01 -19.98 13.45
CA ASP A 98 4.99 -19.85 14.54
C ASP A 98 5.63 -18.45 14.61
N GLY A 99 5.27 -17.56 13.67
CA GLY A 99 5.93 -16.27 13.48
C GLY A 99 5.41 -15.17 14.42
N PRO A 100 6.19 -14.09 14.64
CA PRO A 100 5.83 -13.00 15.54
C PRO A 100 4.64 -12.15 15.07
N HIS A 101 4.20 -12.33 13.82
CA HIS A 101 3.04 -11.63 13.24
C HIS A 101 1.71 -12.34 13.44
N ASN A 102 1.71 -13.52 14.06
CA ASN A 102 0.51 -14.23 14.53
C ASN A 102 0.20 -13.79 15.98
N ASP A 103 -0.08 -12.51 16.16
CA ASP A 103 -0.29 -11.89 17.48
C ASP A 103 -1.55 -12.40 18.18
N GLN A 104 -2.57 -12.84 17.42
CA GLN A 104 -3.77 -13.47 17.98
C GLN A 104 -3.55 -14.95 18.38
N GLY A 105 -2.39 -15.54 18.08
CA GLY A 105 -2.05 -16.91 18.46
C GLY A 105 -2.89 -17.97 17.74
N PHE A 106 -3.30 -17.73 16.49
CA PHE A 106 -4.04 -18.72 15.71
C PHE A 106 -3.22 -19.99 15.52
N VAL A 107 -3.85 -21.16 15.71
CA VAL A 107 -3.17 -22.45 15.61
C VAL A 107 -3.41 -23.07 14.24
N LEU A 108 -2.36 -23.44 13.53
CA LEU A 108 -2.48 -24.19 12.27
C LEU A 108 -2.92 -25.64 12.57
N LYS A 109 -4.19 -25.95 12.32
CA LYS A 109 -4.79 -27.27 12.59
C LYS A 109 -4.44 -28.31 11.54
N LYS A 110 -4.54 -27.94 10.27
CA LYS A 110 -4.27 -28.87 9.15
C LYS A 110 -3.90 -28.10 7.88
N ILE A 111 -3.13 -28.76 7.02
CA ILE A 111 -2.97 -28.38 5.62
C ILE A 111 -3.47 -29.55 4.78
N TRP A 112 -4.39 -29.27 3.86
CA TRP A 112 -5.06 -30.27 3.03
C TRP A 112 -4.96 -29.89 1.55
N MET A 113 -4.71 -30.88 0.70
CA MET A 113 -4.82 -30.73 -0.75
C MET A 113 -6.14 -31.36 -1.19
N ALA A 114 -6.92 -30.64 -2.01
CA ALA A 114 -8.11 -31.22 -2.62
C ALA A 114 -7.74 -32.38 -3.55
N ASP A 115 -8.67 -33.34 -3.72
CA ASP A 115 -8.43 -34.59 -4.44
C ASP A 115 -8.11 -34.38 -5.93
N ASP A 116 -8.50 -33.23 -6.49
CA ASP A 116 -8.14 -32.81 -7.86
C ASP A 116 -6.72 -32.21 -7.96
N GLY A 117 -6.00 -32.11 -6.85
CA GLY A 117 -4.63 -31.60 -6.76
C GLY A 117 -4.48 -30.10 -7.02
N GLY A 118 -5.56 -29.38 -7.35
CA GLY A 118 -5.51 -27.99 -7.81
C GLY A 118 -5.65 -26.95 -6.69
N ILE A 119 -6.01 -27.39 -5.48
CA ILE A 119 -6.31 -26.50 -4.35
C ILE A 119 -5.61 -26.96 -3.08
N LEU A 120 -4.73 -26.12 -2.54
CA LEU A 120 -4.13 -26.27 -1.21
C LEU A 120 -4.88 -25.39 -0.21
N LYS A 121 -5.30 -25.96 0.91
CA LYS A 121 -5.97 -25.25 2.01
C LYS A 121 -5.18 -25.36 3.30
N ALA A 122 -4.90 -24.23 3.96
CA ALA A 122 -4.35 -24.18 5.31
C ALA A 122 -5.40 -23.65 6.29
N PHE A 123 -5.68 -24.42 7.35
CA PHE A 123 -6.76 -24.15 8.30
C PHE A 123 -6.18 -23.69 9.63
N PHE A 124 -6.54 -22.48 10.02
CA PHE A 124 -6.17 -21.87 11.29
C PHE A 124 -7.40 -21.81 12.21
N VAL A 125 -7.23 -22.19 13.48
CA VAL A 125 -8.29 -22.21 14.49
C VAL A 125 -7.96 -21.26 15.65
N TYR A 126 -8.97 -20.91 16.43
CA TYR A 126 -8.77 -20.10 17.63
C TYR A 126 -7.99 -20.91 18.70
N PRO A 127 -7.05 -20.29 19.43
CA PRO A 127 -6.32 -20.99 20.50
C PRO A 127 -7.23 -21.39 21.67
N SER A 128 -8.31 -20.63 21.91
CA SER A 128 -9.30 -20.91 22.96
C SER A 128 -10.31 -21.99 22.57
N ASP A 129 -10.46 -22.27 21.27
CA ASP A 129 -11.43 -23.22 20.73
C ASP A 129 -10.85 -23.86 19.46
N PRO A 130 -10.16 -25.01 19.59
CA PRO A 130 -9.46 -25.65 18.48
C PRO A 130 -10.41 -26.27 17.45
N ASP A 131 -11.72 -26.32 17.71
CA ASP A 131 -12.72 -26.80 16.76
C ASP A 131 -13.36 -25.68 15.94
N LYS A 132 -13.18 -24.43 16.37
CA LYS A 132 -13.65 -23.26 15.65
C LYS A 132 -12.59 -22.71 14.69
N GLU A 133 -12.89 -22.81 13.40
CA GLU A 133 -12.06 -22.22 12.34
C GLU A 133 -12.07 -20.68 12.41
N ALA A 134 -10.88 -20.10 12.46
CA ALA A 134 -10.66 -18.65 12.44
C ALA A 134 -10.41 -18.17 11.01
N ILE A 135 -9.50 -18.83 10.29
CA ILE A 135 -9.07 -18.45 8.95
C ILE A 135 -8.74 -19.70 8.13
N VAL A 136 -9.20 -19.74 6.88
CA VAL A 136 -8.76 -20.72 5.89
C VAL A 136 -8.09 -19.99 4.74
N PHE A 137 -6.82 -20.31 4.49
CA PHE A 137 -6.12 -19.84 3.30
C PHE A 137 -6.25 -20.88 2.19
N ARG A 138 -6.87 -20.49 1.07
CA ARG A 138 -7.01 -21.30 -0.14
C ARG A 138 -6.05 -20.80 -1.20
N LEU A 139 -5.08 -21.63 -1.54
CA LEU A 139 -4.17 -21.45 -2.66
C LEU A 139 -4.68 -22.27 -3.85
N THR A 140 -4.92 -21.62 -4.99
CA THR A 140 -5.32 -22.25 -6.24
C THR A 140 -4.30 -21.95 -7.32
N MET A 141 -3.82 -22.98 -8.00
CA MET A 141 -3.00 -22.83 -9.22
C MET A 141 -3.87 -23.21 -10.41
N MET A 142 -4.16 -22.24 -11.27
CA MET A 142 -5.00 -22.46 -12.45
C MET A 142 -4.14 -22.80 -13.66
N GLY A 143 -3.73 -24.06 -13.76
CA GLY A 143 -3.08 -24.60 -14.94
C GLY A 143 -4.03 -24.65 -16.14
N ARG A 144 -3.56 -24.18 -17.30
CA ARG A 144 -4.12 -24.36 -18.66
C ARG A 144 -5.06 -23.27 -19.25
N TRP A 145 -5.77 -22.44 -18.47
CA TRP A 145 -6.72 -21.45 -19.06
C TRP A 145 -6.63 -20.01 -18.54
N SER A 146 -6.14 -19.78 -17.32
CA SER A 146 -6.05 -18.42 -16.72
C SER A 146 -4.71 -18.12 -16.05
N GLY A 147 -3.79 -19.09 -16.01
CA GLY A 147 -2.35 -18.88 -15.85
C GLY A 147 -1.96 -18.06 -14.63
N GLY A 148 -2.48 -18.40 -13.45
CA GLY A 148 -2.20 -17.65 -12.23
C GLY A 148 -2.23 -18.49 -10.96
N LEU A 149 -1.53 -17.97 -9.95
CA LEU A 149 -1.64 -18.36 -8.55
C LEU A 149 -2.61 -17.39 -7.88
N SER A 150 -3.58 -17.95 -7.17
CA SER A 150 -4.52 -17.18 -6.36
C SER A 150 -4.44 -17.65 -4.92
N LEU A 151 -4.30 -16.70 -3.99
CA LEU A 151 -4.41 -16.93 -2.56
C LEU A 151 -5.65 -16.20 -2.05
N VAL A 152 -6.53 -16.91 -1.36
CA VAL A 152 -7.76 -16.34 -0.79
C VAL A 152 -7.82 -16.68 0.70
N ALA A 153 -8.15 -15.70 1.54
CA ALA A 153 -8.47 -15.93 2.95
C ALA A 153 -9.99 -15.91 3.14
N GLU A 154 -10.48 -16.92 3.83
CA GLU A 154 -11.88 -17.13 4.17
C GLU A 154 -12.03 -17.27 5.70
N GLY A 155 -13.21 -16.97 6.23
CA GLY A 155 -13.53 -17.12 7.65
C GLY A 155 -13.74 -15.80 8.41
N PRO A 156 -14.02 -15.88 9.72
CA PRO A 156 -14.26 -14.71 10.57
C PRO A 156 -13.06 -13.76 10.64
N GLU A 157 -11.83 -14.29 10.69
CA GLU A 157 -10.60 -13.51 10.92
C GLU A 157 -9.82 -13.25 9.60
N ARG A 158 -10.49 -13.36 8.45
CA ARG A 158 -9.88 -13.14 7.12
C ARG A 158 -9.28 -11.73 6.94
N ASP A 159 -9.75 -10.76 7.72
CA ASP A 159 -9.32 -9.35 7.69
C ASP A 159 -8.45 -8.95 8.90
N SER A 160 -8.01 -9.94 9.69
CA SER A 160 -7.09 -9.78 10.81
C SER A 160 -5.72 -9.24 10.38
N ALA A 161 -4.95 -8.76 11.36
CA ALA A 161 -3.57 -8.33 11.14
C ALA A 161 -2.70 -9.46 10.58
N PHE A 162 -2.90 -10.69 11.07
CA PHE A 162 -2.23 -11.89 10.58
C PHE A 162 -2.49 -12.14 9.08
N SER A 163 -3.76 -12.14 8.66
CA SER A 163 -4.12 -12.29 7.25
C SER A 163 -3.50 -11.19 6.38
N LYS A 164 -3.62 -9.93 6.81
CA LYS A 164 -3.03 -8.77 6.12
C LYS A 164 -1.52 -8.92 5.94
N TYR A 165 -0.81 -9.38 6.96
CA TYR A 165 0.62 -9.64 6.90
C TYR A 165 0.98 -10.73 5.89
N ILE A 166 0.24 -11.84 5.84
CA ILE A 166 0.46 -12.88 4.83
C ILE A 166 0.26 -12.31 3.42
N PHE A 167 -0.81 -11.54 3.19
CA PHE A 167 -1.05 -10.91 1.89
C PHE A 167 0.01 -9.86 1.53
N SER A 168 0.57 -9.13 2.49
CA SER A 168 1.64 -8.17 2.20
C SER A 168 2.93 -8.83 1.70
N GLN A 169 3.10 -10.14 1.91
CA GLN A 169 4.22 -10.89 1.35
C GLN A 169 4.06 -11.18 -0.16
N HIS A 170 2.90 -10.86 -0.73
CA HIS A 170 2.57 -11.08 -2.13
C HIS A 170 2.53 -9.73 -2.85
N SER A 171 3.60 -9.39 -3.58
CA SER A 171 3.74 -8.10 -4.27
C SER A 171 4.01 -8.29 -5.76
N GLY A 172 3.01 -8.03 -6.59
CA GLY A 172 3.10 -8.15 -8.04
C GLY A 172 3.48 -9.57 -8.48
N ARG A 173 4.75 -9.76 -8.86
CA ARG A 173 5.32 -11.04 -9.35
C ARG A 173 6.27 -11.69 -8.35
N HIS A 174 6.50 -11.04 -7.21
CA HIS A 174 7.40 -11.50 -6.16
C HIS A 174 6.57 -11.90 -4.95
N ILE A 175 6.71 -13.15 -4.54
CA ILE A 175 6.04 -13.70 -3.37
C ILE A 175 7.12 -14.13 -2.40
N THR A 176 7.18 -13.48 -1.24
CA THR A 176 8.12 -13.82 -0.18
C THR A 176 7.50 -14.87 0.74
N LEU A 177 8.00 -16.10 0.65
CA LEU A 177 7.51 -17.23 1.44
C LEU A 177 8.42 -17.44 2.65
N CYS A 178 7.83 -17.36 3.85
CA CYS A 178 8.52 -17.54 5.13
C CYS A 178 9.28 -18.88 5.17
N ASN A 179 10.58 -18.83 5.44
CA ASN A 179 11.50 -19.99 5.42
C ASN A 179 11.53 -20.82 4.11
N ALA A 180 10.97 -20.31 3.01
CA ALA A 180 11.01 -20.97 1.70
C ALA A 180 11.63 -20.08 0.61
N GLY A 181 11.95 -18.82 0.92
CA GLY A 181 12.60 -17.88 0.01
C GLY A 181 11.59 -17.08 -0.81
N THR A 182 12.03 -16.49 -1.93
CA THR A 182 11.17 -15.66 -2.78
C THR A 182 10.82 -16.39 -4.07
N LEU A 183 9.55 -16.62 -4.31
CA LEU A 183 9.04 -17.06 -5.60
C LEU A 183 8.96 -15.83 -6.53
N SER A 184 9.65 -15.89 -7.66
CA SER A 184 9.61 -14.83 -8.68
C SER A 184 9.06 -15.40 -9.99
N VAL A 185 7.88 -14.95 -10.40
CA VAL A 185 7.22 -15.45 -11.62
C VAL A 185 7.70 -14.64 -12.83
N ARG A 186 8.60 -15.25 -13.62
CA ARG A 186 9.16 -14.66 -14.85
C ARG A 186 8.10 -14.62 -15.97
N ARG A 187 8.32 -13.74 -16.96
CA ARG A 187 7.53 -13.71 -18.21
C ARG A 187 7.88 -14.89 -19.09
#